data_AF-A0AAN1NRL9-F1
#
_entry.id   AF-A0AAN1NRL9-F1
#
_cell.length_a   1.000
_cell.length_b   1.000
_cell.length_c   1.000
_cell.angle_alpha   90.00
_cell.angle_beta   90.00
_cell.angle_gamma   90.00
#
_symmetry.space_group_name_H-M   'P 1'
#
loop_
_entity.id
_entity.type
_entity.pdbx_description
1 polymer ?
#
loop_
_entity_poly.entity_id
_entity_poly.type
_entity_poly.pdbx_seq_one_letter_code
_entity_poly.pdbx_strand_id
1 'polypeptide(L)'
;MNKTYPGQALTLLDPLLSRIVAIVDPKIEVMSGYPANCSAWLTIYYQRKSGKWSYEWYDRTGYRRPTALGSTMECLMREVTDRGASRQEHSMARRVMAELGFFEA
;
A
#
# COMPACT_ATOMS: atom_id res chain seq x y z
N MET A 1 -9.59 26.53 47.64
CA MET A 1 -9.31 27.05 46.28
C MET A 1 -9.19 25.88 45.33
N ASN A 2 -10.25 25.58 44.58
CA ASN A 2 -10.25 24.54 43.55
C ASN A 2 -9.70 25.12 42.25
N LYS A 3 -8.58 24.57 41.76
CA LYS A 3 -8.09 24.84 40.41
C LYS A 3 -8.51 23.69 39.50
N THR A 4 -9.44 23.96 38.60
CA THR A 4 -9.81 23.06 37.50
C THR A 4 -8.92 23.39 36.31
N TYR A 5 -8.21 22.40 35.79
CA TYR A 5 -7.47 22.50 34.52
C TYR A 5 -8.33 21.93 33.38
N PRO A 6 -8.51 22.62 32.24
CA PRO A 6 -9.15 22.04 31.08
C PRO A 6 -8.10 21.37 30.18
N GLY A 7 -8.48 20.22 29.59
CA GLY A 7 -7.97 19.83 28.28
C GLY A 7 -6.92 18.71 28.24
N GLN A 8 -7.33 17.47 28.49
CA GLN A 8 -6.60 16.27 28.06
C GLN A 8 -7.56 15.19 27.54
N ALA A 9 -8.50 15.56 26.67
CA ALA A 9 -9.48 14.61 26.10
C ALA A 9 -9.30 14.32 24.60
N LEU A 10 -8.31 14.90 23.91
CA LEU A 10 -8.28 14.90 22.44
C LEU A 10 -7.29 13.92 21.78
N THR A 11 -6.49 13.14 22.53
CA THR A 11 -5.44 12.31 21.91
C THR A 11 -5.75 10.81 21.84
N LEU A 12 -6.83 10.33 22.47
CA LEU A 12 -7.18 8.90 22.49
C LEU A 12 -8.19 8.45 21.42
N LEU A 13 -8.84 9.40 20.72
CA LEU A 13 -9.83 9.10 19.68
C LEU A 13 -9.22 8.83 18.30
N ASP A 14 -7.98 9.27 18.07
CA ASP A 14 -7.30 9.24 16.77
C ASP A 14 -7.01 7.82 16.22
N PRO A 15 -6.52 6.86 17.04
CA PRO A 15 -6.27 5.49 16.58
C PRO A 15 -7.56 4.72 16.26
N LEU A 16 -8.66 5.02 16.96
CA LEU A 16 -9.95 4.38 16.74
C LEU A 16 -10.66 4.97 15.53
N LEU A 17 -10.60 6.29 15.33
CA LEU A 17 -11.14 6.96 14.15
C LEU A 17 -10.40 6.54 12.87
N SER A 18 -9.06 6.48 12.89
CA SER A 18 -8.28 5.98 11.74
C SER A 18 -8.62 4.53 11.38
N ARG A 19 -8.87 3.67 12.38
CA ARG A 19 -9.36 2.30 12.16
C ARG A 19 -10.78 2.26 11.60
N ILE A 20 -11.67 3.14 12.05
CA ILE A 20 -13.04 3.25 11.50
C ILE A 20 -13.00 3.77 10.05
N VAL A 21 -12.16 4.76 9.74
CA VAL A 21 -11.97 5.25 8.38
C VAL A 21 -11.45 4.14 7.46
N ALA A 22 -10.53 3.30 7.93
CA ALA A 22 -10.05 2.14 7.18
C ALA A 22 -11.14 1.06 6.94
N ILE A 23 -12.17 0.99 7.80
CA ILE A 23 -13.35 0.12 7.60
C ILE A 23 -14.31 0.75 6.58
N VAL A 24 -14.36 2.08 6.50
CA VAL A 24 -15.29 2.82 5.62
C VAL A 24 -14.70 3.07 4.22
N ASP A 25 -13.38 3.12 4.07
CA ASP A 25 -12.69 3.34 2.79
C ASP A 25 -12.11 2.04 2.21
N PRO A 26 -12.81 1.39 1.24
CA PRO A 26 -12.37 0.12 0.71
C PRO A 26 -11.04 0.25 -0.03
N LYS A 27 -10.09 -0.64 0.31
CA LYS A 27 -8.83 -0.81 -0.41
C LYS A 27 -9.10 -1.49 -1.76
N ILE A 28 -8.75 -0.81 -2.84
CA ILE A 28 -8.78 -1.36 -4.20
C ILE A 28 -7.36 -1.80 -4.54
N GLU A 29 -7.17 -3.08 -4.83
CA GLU A 29 -5.88 -3.59 -5.30
C GLU A 29 -5.60 -3.09 -6.72
N VAL A 30 -4.47 -2.40 -6.89
CA VAL A 30 -4.10 -1.77 -8.16
C VAL A 30 -2.97 -2.53 -8.84
N MET A 31 -1.96 -2.96 -8.08
CA MET A 31 -0.85 -3.73 -8.60
C MET A 31 -0.34 -4.72 -7.56
N SER A 32 0.12 -5.88 -8.00
CA SER A 32 0.80 -6.83 -7.14
C SER A 32 1.87 -7.62 -7.87
N GLY A 33 2.90 -8.07 -7.15
CA GLY A 33 4.01 -8.83 -7.73
C GLY A 33 5.33 -8.64 -6.98
N TYR A 34 6.43 -8.89 -7.68
CA TYR A 34 7.79 -8.65 -7.18
C TYR A 34 8.37 -7.38 -7.79
N PRO A 35 8.62 -6.32 -7.00
CA PRO A 35 9.30 -5.13 -7.49
C PRO A 35 10.75 -5.42 -7.94
N ALA A 36 11.31 -4.54 -8.76
CA ALA A 36 12.75 -4.60 -9.05
C ALA A 36 13.55 -4.45 -7.74
N ASN A 37 14.70 -5.12 -7.71
CA ASN A 37 15.65 -5.18 -6.60
C ASN A 37 15.07 -5.71 -5.29
N CYS A 38 13.88 -6.32 -5.33
CA CYS A 38 13.17 -6.82 -4.16
C CYS A 38 12.94 -8.33 -4.22
N SER A 39 13.09 -8.99 -3.07
CA SER A 39 12.77 -10.41 -2.91
C SER A 39 11.39 -10.66 -2.29
N ALA A 40 10.70 -9.63 -1.82
CA ALA A 40 9.39 -9.72 -1.18
C ALA A 40 8.27 -9.39 -2.18
N TRP A 41 7.12 -10.05 -2.02
CA TRP A 41 5.93 -9.69 -2.77
C TRP A 41 5.36 -8.37 -2.22
N LEU A 42 4.92 -7.50 -3.11
CA LEU A 42 4.28 -6.23 -2.81
C LEU A 42 2.87 -6.23 -3.39
N THR A 43 1.90 -5.77 -2.60
CA THR A 43 0.57 -5.39 -3.08
C THR A 43 0.32 -3.92 -2.83
N ILE A 44 -0.10 -3.20 -3.87
CA ILE A 44 -0.40 -1.77 -3.85
C ILE A 44 -1.90 -1.57 -3.88
N TYR A 45 -2.41 -0.81 -2.91
CA TYR A 45 -3.81 -0.47 -2.80
C TYR A 45 -4.03 1.03 -2.95
N TYR A 46 -5.16 1.38 -3.56
CA TYR A 46 -5.68 2.74 -3.59
C TYR A 46 -7.03 2.81 -2.87
N GLN A 47 -7.21 3.87 -2.08
CA GLN A 47 -8.40 4.11 -1.28
C GLN A 47 -9.11 5.35 -1.84
N ARG A 48 -10.19 5.15 -2.62
CA ARG A 48 -10.84 6.22 -3.40
C ARG A 48 -11.44 7.32 -2.53
N LYS A 49 -12.00 7.00 -1.35
CA LYS A 49 -12.71 8.01 -0.55
C LYS A 49 -11.72 8.97 0.10
N SER A 50 -10.55 8.49 0.51
CA SER A 50 -9.50 9.28 1.15
C SER A 50 -8.40 9.74 0.20
N GLY A 51 -8.34 9.20 -1.02
CA GLY A 51 -7.28 9.48 -1.98
C GLY A 51 -5.91 8.95 -1.57
N LYS A 52 -5.86 7.96 -0.66
CA LYS A 52 -4.62 7.45 -0.07
C LYS A 52 -4.12 6.19 -0.77
N TRP A 53 -2.80 6.07 -0.81
CA TRP A 53 -2.09 4.85 -1.20
C TRP A 53 -1.68 4.06 0.03
N SER A 54 -1.74 2.74 -0.05
CA SER A 54 -1.22 1.84 0.98
C SER A 54 -0.48 0.66 0.34
N TYR A 55 0.57 0.20 1.01
CA TYR A 55 1.51 -0.79 0.49
C TYR A 55 1.59 -1.94 1.49
N GLU A 56 1.39 -3.17 1.03
CA GLU A 56 1.50 -4.37 1.86
C GLU A 56 2.63 -5.26 1.33
N TRP A 57 3.65 -5.46 2.17
CA TRP A 57 4.80 -6.30 1.87
C TRP A 57 4.63 -7.67 2.52
N TYR A 58 4.91 -8.73 1.76
CA TYR A 58 4.87 -10.11 2.22
C TYR A 58 6.28 -10.69 2.16
N ASP A 59 6.98 -10.65 3.29
CA ASP A 59 8.38 -11.08 3.45
C ASP A 59 8.53 -12.45 4.14
N ARG A 60 7.41 -13.05 4.54
CA ARG A 60 7.35 -14.35 5.21
C ARG A 60 7.96 -15.45 4.35
N THR A 61 8.61 -16.41 5.01
CA THR A 61 9.09 -17.65 4.38
C THR A 61 7.94 -18.35 3.66
N GLY A 62 8.03 -18.44 2.32
CA GLY A 62 6.96 -18.94 1.43
C GLY A 62 6.42 -17.90 0.43
N TYR A 63 6.59 -16.60 0.71
CA TYR A 63 6.17 -15.48 -0.16
C TYR A 63 7.34 -14.74 -0.81
N ARG A 64 8.56 -15.27 -0.64
CA ARG A 64 9.76 -14.74 -1.30
C ARG A 64 9.75 -15.06 -2.78
N ARG A 65 10.36 -14.18 -3.57
CA ARG A 65 10.57 -14.35 -5.01
C ARG A 65 11.19 -15.72 -5.32
N PRO A 66 10.49 -16.60 -6.05
CA PRO A 66 11.05 -17.86 -6.49
C PRO A 66 12.28 -17.62 -7.36
N THR A 67 13.35 -18.38 -7.14
CA THR A 67 14.60 -18.31 -7.91
C THR A 67 14.39 -18.62 -9.40
N ALA A 68 13.34 -19.38 -9.73
CA ALA A 68 12.95 -19.68 -11.10
C ALA A 68 12.42 -18.46 -11.89
N LEU A 69 12.04 -17.36 -11.21
CA LEU A 69 11.56 -16.12 -11.83
C LEU A 69 12.69 -15.14 -12.20
N GLY A 70 13.93 -15.64 -12.31
CA GLY A 70 15.06 -14.87 -12.84
C GLY A 70 15.64 -13.84 -11.88
N SER A 71 16.29 -12.84 -12.47
CA SER A 71 17.07 -11.82 -11.75
C SER A 71 16.19 -10.95 -10.86
N THR A 72 16.68 -10.63 -9.66
CA THR A 72 16.00 -9.66 -8.78
C THR A 72 15.89 -8.27 -9.38
N MET A 73 16.69 -7.94 -10.39
CA MET A 73 16.64 -6.65 -11.10
C MET A 73 15.36 -6.48 -11.93
N GLU A 74 14.72 -7.57 -12.37
CA GLU A 74 13.51 -7.47 -13.17
C GLU A 74 12.29 -7.14 -12.29
N CYS A 75 11.52 -6.11 -12.67
CA CYS A 75 10.22 -5.83 -12.07
C CYS A 75 9.15 -6.79 -12.63
N LEU A 76 8.55 -7.59 -11.75
CA LEU A 76 7.46 -8.52 -12.06
C LEU A 76 6.11 -8.08 -11.48
N MET A 77 5.97 -6.78 -11.17
CA MET A 77 4.70 -6.19 -10.74
C MET A 77 3.71 -6.17 -11.90
N ARG A 78 2.46 -6.59 -11.63
CA ARG A 78 1.38 -6.63 -12.62
C ARG A 78 0.21 -5.79 -12.17
N GLU A 79 -0.50 -5.22 -13.14
CA GLU A 79 -1.78 -4.55 -12.91
C GLU A 79 -2.86 -5.59 -12.56
N VAL A 80 -3.68 -5.27 -11.55
CA VAL A 80 -4.76 -6.15 -11.08
C VAL A 80 -6.08 -5.65 -11.65
N THR A 81 -6.57 -6.31 -12.69
CA THR A 81 -7.72 -5.83 -13.48
C THR A 81 -9.08 -6.31 -12.98
N ASP A 82 -9.12 -7.35 -12.16
CA ASP A 82 -10.35 -7.98 -11.65
C ASP A 82 -10.84 -7.38 -10.32
N ARG A 83 -10.10 -6.42 -9.76
CA ARG A 83 -10.42 -5.76 -8.47
C ARG A 83 -11.02 -4.37 -8.58
N GLY A 84 -11.36 -3.94 -9.81
CA GLY A 84 -12.09 -2.70 -10.05
C GLY A 84 -11.23 -1.44 -10.05
N ALA A 85 -9.90 -1.58 -10.10
CA ALA A 85 -9.00 -0.47 -10.38
C ALA A 85 -9.20 0.05 -11.81
N SER A 86 -9.17 1.37 -11.96
CA SER A 86 -9.29 2.07 -13.23
C SER A 86 -7.92 2.19 -13.91
N ARG A 87 -7.94 2.42 -15.22
CA ARG A 87 -6.71 2.66 -16.00
C ARG A 87 -5.88 3.84 -15.48
N GLN A 88 -6.54 4.87 -14.95
CA GLN A 88 -5.87 6.02 -14.36
C GLN A 88 -5.15 5.64 -13.05
N GLU A 89 -5.80 4.86 -12.18
CA GLU A 89 -5.20 4.36 -10.93
C GLU A 89 -3.99 3.47 -11.23
N HIS A 90 -4.08 2.57 -12.22
CA HIS A 90 -2.94 1.77 -12.66
C HIS A 90 -1.78 2.63 -13.18
N SER A 91 -2.09 3.64 -14.00
CA SER A 91 -1.08 4.55 -14.55
C SER A 91 -0.39 5.36 -13.44
N MET A 92 -1.14 5.76 -12.41
CA MET A 92 -0.60 6.47 -11.25
C MET A 92 0.24 5.55 -10.36
N ALA A 93 -0.22 4.33 -10.10
CA ALA A 93 0.57 3.33 -9.37
C ALA A 93 1.92 3.06 -10.05
N ARG A 94 1.93 2.99 -11.39
CA ARG A 94 3.18 2.84 -12.14
C ARG A 94 4.14 4.02 -11.97
N ARG A 95 3.63 5.26 -11.98
CA ARG A 95 4.45 6.46 -11.73
C ARG A 95 5.04 6.44 -10.33
N VAL A 96 4.22 6.18 -9.31
CA VAL A 96 4.66 6.09 -7.91
C VAL A 96 5.73 5.02 -7.74
N MET A 97 5.55 3.85 -8.36
CA MET A 97 6.56 2.78 -8.34
C MET A 97 7.87 3.18 -9.02
N ALA A 98 7.81 3.95 -10.11
CA ALA A 98 9.00 4.46 -10.77
C ALA A 98 9.72 5.52 -9.92
N GLU A 99 8.98 6.43 -9.29
CA GLU A 99 9.52 7.43 -8.36
C GLU A 99 10.18 6.78 -7.13
N LEU A 100 9.67 5.63 -6.69
CA LEU A 100 10.24 4.84 -5.59
C LEU A 100 11.41 3.92 -6.01
N GLY A 101 11.79 3.93 -7.30
CA GLY A 101 12.92 3.12 -7.81
C GLY A 101 12.61 1.63 -7.99
N PHE A 102 11.33 1.24 -8.00
CA PHE A 102 10.90 -0.16 -8.12
C PHE A 102 10.72 -0.65 -9.57
N PHE A 103 10.87 0.25 -10.55
CA PHE A 103 10.75 -0.06 -11.98
C PHE A 103 12.08 -0.07 -12.74
N GLU A 104 13.20 0.32 -12.12
CA GLU A 104 14.46 0.36 -12.85
C GLU A 104 15.03 -1.04 -13.06
N ALA A 105 15.25 -1.36 -14.34
CA ALA A 105 15.94 -2.52 -14.86
C ALA A 105 17.44 -2.28 -14.91
#